data_AF-A0A8H5MWG8-F1
#
_entry.id   AF-A0A8H5MWG8-F1
#
_cell.length_a   1.000
_cell.length_b   1.000
_cell.length_c   1.000
_cell.angle_alpha   90.00
_cell.angle_beta   90.00
_cell.angle_gamma   90.00
#
_symmetry.space_group_name_H-M   'P 1'
#
loop_
_entity.id
_entity.type
_entity.pdbx_description
1 polymer ?
#
loop_
_entity_poly.entity_id
_entity_poly.type
_entity_poly.pdbx_seq_one_letter_code
_entity_poly.pdbx_strand_id
1 'polypeptide(L)'
;MDPNLEFYRSILHLRPWERRQRMQHLSESERDRVRIIIETEQKEQRLEELVAGRDLVQVALADPEYIKGDESLKNIVLGRTNWPLEDNAMIRRITNDVARSNSTLIQYAKNFDHSSHALDLDTWKLVYCDVCYVDGGNTTLQEIYEARLREEELQTPAERARELVRDNDLKRARRNAKWMIPVIESLSEDEKKGWEDKDPDLMNRLYEQSNQILKEGIKRQRPFDEIEQRKIKEISDEILELLSKPRNYEDILTEVWKQVSPAPPSWIQHILQTGEQFGFVYYRSREVYKTRWNWRSVWRRIDESSSPFRVTWTSIHCQGQSNRFKLHDLETENWPIFSPNEAMAEDDDLRKHFKEYIRENRSNTVEDERKKKKLKKKERKNYNDTLSPGILRNTFIVIPFEFASGNLNLEHYEFYDPCWVWAYDADWDGSEEETVVDGETYQGRVKVAKWSVNSWFYAARWEGEVQPFNQEAFDAAAIEESTDEIKGTGQTIHWRNCDRAFQKKCQGGVWLGMPKEGGWVKVDPGFSVYFVRGSKGEVRTADAA
;
A
#
# COMPACT_ATOMS: atom_id res chain seq x y z
N MET A 1 -26.50 36.68 -32.47
CA MET A 1 -25.08 36.36 -32.25
C MET A 1 -24.60 37.19 -31.08
N ASP A 2 -23.84 36.59 -30.16
CA ASP A 2 -23.29 37.30 -29.00
C ASP A 2 -22.03 38.07 -29.44
N PRO A 3 -22.05 39.41 -29.46
CA PRO A 3 -20.94 40.22 -29.96
C PRO A 3 -19.66 40.06 -29.13
N ASN A 4 -19.78 39.70 -27.84
CA ASN A 4 -18.62 39.48 -26.98
C ASN A 4 -17.91 38.15 -27.32
N LEU A 5 -18.68 37.11 -27.70
CA LEU A 5 -18.12 35.85 -28.20
C LEU A 5 -17.40 36.05 -29.54
N GLU A 6 -18.00 36.78 -30.47
CA GLU A 6 -17.37 37.07 -31.76
C GLU A 6 -16.09 37.89 -31.62
N PHE A 7 -16.13 38.91 -30.76
CA PHE A 7 -14.94 39.71 -30.45
C PHE A 7 -13.84 38.84 -29.84
N TYR A 8 -14.16 37.95 -28.88
CA TYR A 8 -13.17 37.06 -28.29
C TYR A 8 -12.58 36.07 -29.30
N ARG A 9 -13.41 35.48 -30.18
CA ARG A 9 -12.94 34.62 -31.28
C ARG A 9 -11.95 35.35 -32.18
N SER A 10 -12.20 36.61 -32.50
CA SER A 10 -11.32 37.42 -33.35
C SER A 10 -9.92 37.65 -32.75
N ILE A 11 -9.79 37.62 -31.42
CA ILE A 11 -8.53 37.86 -30.70
C ILE A 11 -7.87 36.58 -30.15
N LEU A 12 -8.37 35.39 -30.49
CA LEU A 12 -7.81 34.10 -30.06
C LEU A 12 -6.35 33.90 -30.49
N HIS A 13 -5.91 34.55 -31.57
CA HIS A 13 -4.52 34.49 -32.02
C HIS A 13 -3.53 35.24 -31.10
N LEU A 14 -4.02 36.12 -30.21
CA LEU A 14 -3.20 36.88 -29.26
C LEU A 14 -2.80 36.06 -28.03
N ARG A 15 -1.79 36.51 -27.27
CA ARG A 15 -1.40 35.88 -26.00
C ARG A 15 -2.46 36.10 -24.91
N PRO A 16 -2.54 35.23 -23.88
CA PRO A 16 -3.58 35.34 -22.83
C PRO A 16 -3.64 36.71 -22.10
N TRP A 17 -2.51 37.40 -21.93
CA TRP A 17 -2.49 38.72 -21.30
C TRP A 17 -2.98 39.83 -22.24
N GLU A 18 -2.71 39.74 -23.55
CA GLU A 18 -3.20 40.66 -24.58
C GLU A 18 -4.71 40.53 -24.76
N ARG A 19 -5.24 39.29 -24.75
CA ARG A 19 -6.68 39.04 -24.77
C ARG A 19 -7.36 39.70 -23.57
N ARG A 20 -6.79 39.56 -22.38
CA ARG A 20 -7.30 40.20 -21.16
C ARG A 20 -7.30 41.72 -21.26
N GLN A 21 -6.24 42.32 -21.84
CA GLN A 21 -6.18 43.76 -22.07
C GLN A 21 -7.25 44.24 -23.06
N ARG A 22 -7.44 43.54 -24.18
CA ARG A 22 -8.45 43.89 -25.19
C ARG A 22 -9.88 43.76 -24.67
N MET A 23 -10.11 42.85 -23.72
CA MET A 23 -11.41 42.63 -23.08
C MET A 23 -11.65 43.49 -21.83
N GLN A 24 -10.76 44.43 -21.48
CA GLN A 24 -10.88 45.24 -20.24
C GLN A 24 -12.17 46.07 -20.14
N HIS A 25 -12.81 46.35 -21.28
CA HIS A 25 -14.08 47.06 -21.34
C HIS A 25 -15.27 46.21 -20.86
N LEU A 26 -15.11 44.89 -20.73
CA LEU A 26 -16.11 43.98 -20.18
C LEU A 26 -15.90 43.75 -18.68
N SER A 27 -16.99 43.46 -17.98
CA SER A 27 -16.93 43.02 -16.59
C SER A 27 -16.12 41.71 -16.46
N GLU A 28 -15.60 41.43 -15.26
CA GLU A 28 -14.87 40.18 -15.00
C GLU A 28 -15.74 38.94 -15.26
N SER A 29 -17.00 38.97 -14.79
CA SER A 29 -17.98 37.91 -15.04
C SER A 29 -18.22 37.66 -16.54
N GLU A 30 -18.33 38.72 -17.34
CA GLU A 30 -18.56 38.57 -18.79
C GLU A 30 -17.30 38.05 -19.52
N ARG A 31 -16.11 38.49 -19.10
CA ARG A 31 -14.83 37.95 -19.60
C ARG A 31 -14.68 36.47 -19.30
N ASP A 32 -15.04 36.05 -18.09
CA ASP A 32 -14.99 34.66 -17.68
C ASP A 32 -16.03 33.84 -18.43
N ARG A 33 -17.27 34.32 -18.58
CA ARG A 33 -18.32 33.65 -19.37
C ARG A 33 -17.86 33.38 -20.80
N VAL A 34 -17.38 34.41 -21.49
CA VAL A 34 -16.94 34.33 -22.89
C VAL A 34 -15.72 33.41 -23.04
N ARG A 35 -14.76 33.49 -22.11
CA ARG A 35 -13.60 32.59 -22.08
C ARG A 35 -14.05 31.13 -21.94
N ILE A 36 -14.92 30.84 -20.97
CA ILE A 36 -15.41 29.49 -20.68
C ILE A 36 -16.11 28.91 -21.91
N ILE A 37 -17.03 29.65 -22.53
CA ILE A 37 -17.76 29.18 -23.73
C ILE A 37 -16.78 28.80 -24.85
N ILE A 38 -15.82 29.67 -25.17
CA ILE A 38 -14.87 29.42 -26.27
C ILE A 38 -13.90 28.28 -25.94
N GLU A 39 -13.43 28.17 -24.70
CA GLU A 39 -12.60 27.05 -24.26
C GLU A 39 -13.36 25.72 -24.30
N THR A 40 -14.67 25.73 -23.98
CA THR A 40 -15.55 24.57 -24.11
C THR A 40 -15.72 24.17 -25.58
N GLU A 41 -16.08 25.11 -26.48
CA GLU A 41 -16.22 24.83 -27.92
C GLU A 41 -14.93 24.25 -28.53
N GLN A 42 -13.76 24.80 -28.19
CA GLN A 42 -12.48 24.28 -28.68
C GLN A 42 -12.17 22.87 -28.16
N LYS A 43 -12.57 22.56 -26.93
CA LYS A 43 -12.42 21.23 -26.35
C LYS A 43 -13.37 20.23 -26.98
N GLU A 44 -14.62 20.61 -27.22
CA GLU A 44 -15.61 19.78 -27.94
C GLU A 44 -15.14 19.45 -29.34
N GLN A 45 -14.67 20.44 -30.10
CA GLN A 45 -14.12 20.21 -31.43
C GLN A 45 -12.92 19.27 -31.42
N ARG A 46 -11.97 19.46 -30.48
CA ARG A 46 -10.83 18.55 -30.33
C ARG A 46 -11.29 17.14 -29.97
N LEU A 47 -12.29 17.01 -29.10
CA LEU A 47 -12.81 15.70 -28.71
C LEU A 47 -13.49 15.01 -29.88
N GLU A 48 -14.26 15.73 -30.69
CA GLU A 48 -14.88 15.22 -31.91
C GLU A 48 -13.83 14.78 -32.93
N GLU A 49 -12.77 15.58 -33.14
CA GLU A 49 -11.63 15.22 -34.00
C GLU A 49 -10.83 14.02 -33.44
N LEU A 50 -10.69 13.93 -32.12
CA LEU A 50 -10.01 12.82 -31.45
C LEU A 50 -10.83 11.54 -31.53
N VAL A 51 -12.15 11.58 -31.37
CA VAL A 51 -12.98 10.38 -31.53
C VAL A 51 -13.09 10.02 -33.01
N ALA A 52 -13.30 11.01 -33.88
CA ALA A 52 -13.44 10.87 -35.34
C ALA A 52 -14.39 9.74 -35.77
N GLY A 53 -15.46 9.49 -35.01
CA GLY A 53 -16.40 8.38 -35.24
C GLY A 53 -15.82 6.98 -35.03
N ARG A 54 -14.63 6.84 -34.45
CA ARG A 54 -14.00 5.55 -34.16
C ARG A 54 -14.74 4.82 -33.03
N ASP A 55 -14.83 3.50 -33.15
CA ASP A 55 -15.26 2.64 -32.04
C ASP A 55 -14.13 2.53 -31.01
N LEU A 56 -14.21 3.34 -29.95
CA LEU A 56 -13.18 3.39 -28.91
C LEU A 56 -13.05 2.07 -28.13
N VAL A 57 -14.08 1.21 -28.11
CA VAL A 57 -13.97 -0.13 -27.51
C VAL A 57 -13.02 -0.99 -28.32
N GLN A 58 -13.18 -1.01 -29.65
CA GLN A 58 -12.27 -1.75 -30.52
C GLN A 58 -10.85 -1.17 -30.52
N VAL A 59 -10.72 0.16 -30.48
CA VAL A 59 -9.40 0.81 -30.36
C VAL A 59 -8.72 0.42 -29.05
N ALA A 60 -9.43 0.44 -27.92
CA ALA A 60 -8.87 0.05 -26.63
C ALA A 60 -8.47 -1.44 -26.57
N LEU A 61 -9.21 -2.33 -27.24
CA LEU A 61 -8.88 -3.74 -27.33
C LEU A 61 -7.65 -4.00 -28.22
N ALA A 62 -7.48 -3.22 -29.29
CA ALA A 62 -6.37 -3.36 -30.23
C ALA A 62 -5.08 -2.66 -29.75
N ASP A 63 -5.19 -1.46 -29.18
CA ASP A 63 -4.07 -0.64 -28.69
C ASP A 63 -4.45 0.11 -27.40
N PRO A 64 -4.36 -0.55 -26.23
CA PRO A 64 -4.72 0.07 -24.96
C PRO A 64 -3.74 1.17 -24.53
N GLU A 65 -2.48 1.13 -24.97
CA GLU A 65 -1.49 2.15 -24.59
C GLU A 65 -1.77 3.48 -25.28
N TYR A 66 -2.28 3.46 -26.53
CA TYR A 66 -2.78 4.65 -27.19
C TYR A 66 -3.90 5.34 -26.38
N ILE A 67 -4.87 4.57 -25.89
CA ILE A 67 -5.96 5.11 -25.08
C ILE A 67 -5.46 5.59 -23.71
N LYS A 68 -4.55 4.86 -23.05
CA LYS A 68 -3.95 5.28 -21.78
C LYS A 68 -3.13 6.56 -21.90
N GLY A 69 -2.50 6.79 -23.06
CA GLY A 69 -1.70 7.97 -23.33
C GLY A 69 -2.51 9.27 -23.46
N ASP A 70 -3.83 9.16 -23.68
CA ASP A 70 -4.74 10.30 -23.80
C ASP A 70 -5.87 10.22 -22.76
N GLU A 71 -5.79 11.08 -21.74
CA GLU A 71 -6.77 11.10 -20.63
C GLU A 71 -8.21 11.32 -21.12
N SER A 72 -8.41 12.05 -22.23
CA SER A 72 -9.76 12.29 -22.75
C SER A 72 -10.38 11.06 -23.39
N LEU A 73 -9.59 10.29 -24.13
CA LEU A 73 -10.03 9.00 -24.67
C LEU A 73 -10.26 7.98 -23.55
N LYS A 74 -9.35 7.92 -22.56
CA LYS A 74 -9.49 7.08 -21.37
C LYS A 74 -10.78 7.39 -20.61
N ASN A 75 -11.07 8.66 -20.37
CA ASN A 75 -12.30 9.09 -19.70
C ASN A 75 -13.55 8.61 -20.45
N ILE A 76 -13.60 8.73 -21.78
CA ILE A 76 -14.74 8.25 -22.57
C ILE A 76 -14.92 6.74 -22.43
N VAL A 77 -13.86 5.95 -22.55
CA VAL A 77 -13.94 4.48 -22.43
C VAL A 77 -14.44 4.05 -21.05
N LEU A 78 -14.03 4.76 -19.99
CA LEU A 78 -14.49 4.54 -18.62
C LEU A 78 -15.92 5.07 -18.35
N GLY A 79 -16.51 5.84 -19.28
CA GLY A 79 -17.82 6.47 -19.11
C GLY A 79 -17.79 7.72 -18.21
N ARG A 80 -16.66 8.40 -18.12
CA ARG A 80 -16.45 9.65 -17.37
C ARG A 80 -16.71 10.86 -18.25
N THR A 81 -16.96 12.00 -17.62
CA THR A 81 -16.98 13.30 -18.31
C THR A 81 -15.57 13.82 -18.53
N ASN A 82 -15.38 14.58 -19.61
CA ASN A 82 -14.15 15.33 -19.89
C ASN A 82 -14.18 16.75 -19.31
N TRP A 83 -15.19 17.07 -18.50
CA TRP A 83 -15.41 18.39 -17.92
C TRP A 83 -15.13 18.35 -16.40
N PRO A 84 -13.93 18.75 -15.94
CA PRO A 84 -13.55 18.60 -14.54
C PRO A 84 -14.46 19.33 -13.54
N LEU A 85 -15.11 20.41 -13.96
CA LEU A 85 -16.03 21.16 -13.09
C LEU A 85 -17.32 20.36 -12.83
N GLU A 86 -17.88 19.75 -13.87
CA GLU A 86 -19.08 18.91 -13.77
C GLU A 86 -18.77 17.62 -13.01
N ASP A 87 -17.63 17.02 -13.32
CA ASP A 87 -17.09 15.84 -12.64
C ASP A 87 -16.97 16.08 -11.13
N ASN A 88 -16.25 17.13 -10.73
CA ASN A 88 -16.06 17.48 -9.32
C ASN A 88 -17.38 17.84 -8.62
N ALA A 89 -18.32 18.48 -9.33
CA ALA A 89 -19.63 18.81 -8.77
C ALA A 89 -20.46 17.55 -8.50
N MET A 90 -20.49 16.62 -9.45
CA MET A 90 -21.14 15.31 -9.30
C MET A 90 -20.53 14.53 -8.13
N ILE A 91 -19.20 14.47 -8.06
CA ILE A 91 -18.48 13.75 -7.00
C ILE A 91 -18.80 14.32 -5.62
N ARG A 92 -18.75 15.63 -5.45
CA ARG A 92 -19.10 16.26 -4.16
C ARG A 92 -20.52 15.97 -3.76
N ARG A 93 -21.46 15.99 -4.71
CA ARG A 93 -22.86 15.69 -4.43
C ARG A 93 -23.08 14.23 -4.03
N ILE A 94 -22.53 13.28 -4.79
CA ILE A 94 -22.71 11.84 -4.51
C ILE A 94 -22.00 11.45 -3.22
N THR A 95 -20.80 11.99 -2.97
CA THR A 95 -20.00 11.65 -1.79
C THR A 95 -20.30 12.53 -0.57
N ASN A 96 -21.32 13.40 -0.65
CA ASN A 96 -21.67 14.37 0.40
C ASN A 96 -20.44 15.17 0.91
N ASP A 97 -19.69 15.72 -0.03
CA ASP A 97 -18.43 16.49 0.15
C ASP A 97 -17.25 15.73 0.77
N VAL A 98 -17.35 14.41 0.98
CA VAL A 98 -16.22 13.58 1.44
C VAL A 98 -15.07 13.64 0.45
N ALA A 99 -15.34 13.46 -0.85
CA ALA A 99 -14.34 13.60 -1.91
C ALA A 99 -14.61 14.84 -2.77
N ARG A 100 -13.54 15.51 -3.21
CA ARG A 100 -13.63 16.75 -4.02
C ARG A 100 -13.38 16.56 -5.51
N SER A 101 -12.87 15.39 -5.90
CA SER A 101 -12.53 15.02 -7.27
C SER A 101 -12.40 13.50 -7.44
N ASN A 102 -12.38 13.04 -8.69
CA ASN A 102 -12.13 11.63 -9.05
C ASN A 102 -10.84 11.09 -8.43
N SER A 103 -9.75 11.86 -8.51
CA SER A 103 -8.47 11.46 -7.94
C SER A 103 -8.54 11.24 -6.44
N THR A 104 -9.20 12.14 -5.71
CA THR A 104 -9.36 12.02 -4.24
C THR A 104 -10.23 10.83 -3.87
N LEU A 105 -11.34 10.62 -4.59
CA LEU A 105 -12.23 9.49 -4.36
C LEU A 105 -11.51 8.15 -4.58
N ILE A 106 -10.79 8.02 -5.70
CA ILE A 106 -10.00 6.81 -6.00
C ILE A 106 -8.95 6.57 -4.92
N GLN A 107 -8.24 7.60 -4.45
CA GLN A 107 -7.24 7.44 -3.39
C GLN A 107 -7.86 6.98 -2.06
N TYR A 108 -9.04 7.51 -1.68
CA TYR A 108 -9.73 7.09 -0.47
C TYR A 108 -10.17 5.63 -0.54
N ALA A 109 -10.78 5.22 -1.65
CA ALA A 109 -11.21 3.83 -1.82
C ALA A 109 -10.02 2.86 -1.95
N LYS A 110 -8.96 3.24 -2.69
CA LYS A 110 -7.72 2.44 -2.84
C LYS A 110 -7.01 2.22 -1.51
N ASN A 111 -6.88 3.28 -0.71
CA ASN A 111 -6.10 3.29 0.52
C ASN A 111 -6.98 3.13 1.76
N PHE A 112 -8.18 2.55 1.63
CA PHE A 112 -9.09 2.37 2.77
C PHE A 112 -8.44 1.61 3.93
N ASP A 113 -7.56 0.65 3.62
CA ASP A 113 -6.76 -0.07 4.63
C ASP A 113 -5.85 0.85 5.48
N HIS A 114 -5.46 2.00 4.93
CA HIS A 114 -4.53 2.94 5.55
C HIS A 114 -5.24 4.10 6.24
N SER A 115 -6.35 4.53 5.69
CA SER A 115 -7.14 5.66 6.16
C SER A 115 -8.59 5.35 5.84
N SER A 116 -9.36 5.05 6.87
CA SER A 116 -10.80 4.91 6.76
C SER A 116 -11.40 6.27 6.38
N HIS A 117 -12.42 6.25 5.54
CA HIS A 117 -13.23 7.42 5.23
C HIS A 117 -14.69 6.97 5.21
N ALA A 118 -15.61 7.83 5.65
CA ALA A 118 -17.04 7.53 5.65
C ALA A 118 -17.64 7.55 4.22
N LEU A 119 -17.20 6.63 3.36
CA LEU A 119 -17.73 6.45 2.01
C LEU A 119 -19.05 5.68 2.11
N ASP A 120 -20.15 6.32 1.74
CA ASP A 120 -21.46 5.69 1.70
C ASP A 120 -21.60 4.66 0.56
N LEU A 121 -22.73 3.96 0.54
CA LEU A 121 -22.99 2.89 -0.43
C LEU A 121 -22.92 3.39 -1.89
N ASP A 122 -23.51 4.57 -2.15
CA ASP A 122 -23.52 5.15 -3.49
C ASP A 122 -22.10 5.57 -3.92
N THR A 123 -21.29 6.07 -2.98
CA THR A 123 -19.88 6.37 -3.22
C THR A 123 -19.09 5.13 -3.61
N TRP A 124 -19.29 4.00 -2.92
CA TRP A 124 -18.65 2.74 -3.29
C TRP A 124 -19.12 2.23 -4.65
N LYS A 125 -20.42 2.33 -4.96
CA LYS A 125 -20.98 1.98 -6.28
C LYS A 125 -20.40 2.84 -7.38
N LEU A 126 -20.21 4.13 -7.14
CA LEU A 126 -19.58 5.04 -8.10
C LEU A 126 -18.12 4.64 -8.37
N VAL A 127 -17.35 4.30 -7.33
CA VAL A 127 -15.98 3.78 -7.49
C VAL A 127 -15.97 2.48 -8.27
N TYR A 128 -16.90 1.56 -7.98
CA TYR A 128 -17.06 0.34 -8.76
C TYR A 128 -17.30 0.71 -10.23
N CYS A 129 -18.22 1.62 -10.54
CA CYS A 129 -18.55 2.02 -11.91
C CYS A 129 -17.50 2.91 -12.59
N ASP A 130 -16.23 2.79 -12.22
CA ASP A 130 -15.11 3.53 -12.77
C ASP A 130 -15.24 5.05 -12.60
N VAL A 131 -16.01 5.50 -11.62
CA VAL A 131 -16.33 6.92 -11.40
C VAL A 131 -17.02 7.53 -12.63
N CYS A 132 -17.90 6.75 -13.26
CA CYS A 132 -18.67 7.19 -14.42
C CYS A 132 -19.50 8.45 -14.12
N TYR A 133 -19.76 9.25 -15.14
CA TYR A 133 -20.60 10.43 -15.01
C TYR A 133 -22.08 10.04 -14.98
N VAL A 134 -22.84 10.56 -14.00
CA VAL A 134 -24.24 10.17 -13.71
C VAL A 134 -25.19 11.38 -13.77
N ASP A 135 -24.72 12.54 -14.21
CA ASP A 135 -25.56 13.73 -14.34
C ASP A 135 -26.06 13.93 -15.78
N GLY A 136 -27.34 14.23 -15.95
CA GLY A 136 -27.92 14.56 -17.27
C GLY A 136 -28.62 13.42 -18.03
N GLY A 137 -28.82 12.25 -17.42
CA GLY A 137 -29.60 11.14 -17.98
C GLY A 137 -30.75 10.67 -17.07
N ASN A 138 -31.65 9.85 -17.62
CA ASN A 138 -32.70 9.16 -16.82
C ASN A 138 -32.15 7.94 -16.05
N THR A 139 -30.91 7.55 -16.31
CA THR A 139 -30.28 6.36 -15.73
C THR A 139 -29.70 6.68 -14.36
N THR A 140 -30.10 5.92 -13.36
CA THR A 140 -29.62 6.03 -11.98
C THR A 140 -28.27 5.33 -11.80
N LEU A 141 -27.50 5.73 -10.78
CA LEU A 141 -26.25 5.06 -10.43
C LEU A 141 -26.45 3.56 -10.15
N GLN A 142 -27.58 3.20 -9.54
CA GLN A 142 -27.94 1.80 -9.28
C GLN A 142 -28.08 0.98 -10.57
N GLU A 143 -28.77 1.51 -11.58
CA GLU A 143 -28.92 0.82 -12.87
C GLU A 143 -27.58 0.67 -13.60
N ILE A 144 -26.71 1.68 -13.51
CA ILE A 144 -25.34 1.59 -14.05
C ILE A 144 -24.55 0.50 -13.32
N TYR A 145 -24.62 0.46 -11.99
CA TYR A 145 -23.95 -0.55 -11.17
C TYR A 145 -24.37 -1.97 -11.55
N GLU A 146 -25.67 -2.23 -11.67
CA GLU A 146 -26.20 -3.52 -12.10
C GLU A 146 -25.82 -3.88 -13.54
N ALA A 147 -25.76 -2.89 -14.44
CA ALA A 147 -25.25 -3.09 -15.79
C ALA A 147 -23.76 -3.47 -15.76
N ARG A 148 -22.93 -2.78 -14.97
CA ARG A 148 -21.49 -3.09 -14.81
C ARG A 148 -21.24 -4.48 -14.24
N LEU A 149 -22.05 -4.91 -13.27
CA LEU A 149 -21.98 -6.28 -12.74
C LEU A 149 -22.22 -7.32 -13.84
N ARG A 150 -23.28 -7.15 -14.63
CA ARG A 150 -23.59 -8.06 -15.76
C ARG A 150 -22.52 -8.02 -16.84
N GLU A 151 -22.01 -6.84 -17.17
CA GLU A 151 -20.94 -6.67 -18.17
C GLU A 151 -19.64 -7.38 -17.79
N GLU A 152 -19.31 -7.39 -16.49
CA GLU A 152 -18.16 -8.13 -15.93
C GLU A 152 -18.41 -9.63 -15.90
N GLU A 153 -19.59 -10.08 -15.49
CA GLU A 153 -19.94 -11.51 -15.52
C GLU A 153 -19.86 -12.08 -16.94
N LEU A 154 -20.37 -11.33 -17.93
CA LEU A 154 -20.38 -11.71 -19.33
C LEU A 154 -19.06 -11.42 -20.07
N GLN A 155 -18.09 -10.78 -19.42
CA GLN A 155 -16.82 -10.35 -20.03
C GLN A 155 -17.03 -9.62 -21.37
N THR A 156 -17.98 -8.69 -21.40
CA THR A 156 -18.36 -7.98 -22.63
C THR A 156 -17.15 -7.23 -23.23
N PRO A 157 -17.14 -6.97 -24.56
CA PRO A 157 -16.07 -6.18 -25.18
C PRO A 157 -15.83 -4.82 -24.50
N ALA A 158 -16.90 -4.16 -24.05
CA ALA A 158 -16.81 -2.88 -23.35
C ALA A 158 -16.12 -3.01 -21.97
N GLU A 159 -16.40 -4.07 -21.22
CA GLU A 159 -15.74 -4.31 -19.93
C GLU A 159 -14.26 -4.70 -20.10
N ARG A 160 -13.95 -5.56 -21.08
CA ARG A 160 -12.55 -5.90 -21.41
C ARG A 160 -11.76 -4.65 -21.81
N ALA A 161 -12.36 -3.77 -22.62
CA ALA A 161 -11.76 -2.49 -22.97
C ALA A 161 -11.49 -1.61 -21.73
N ARG A 162 -12.47 -1.46 -20.83
CA ARG A 162 -12.27 -0.72 -19.56
C ARG A 162 -11.16 -1.33 -18.72
N GLU A 163 -11.16 -2.64 -18.54
CA GLU A 163 -10.14 -3.34 -17.74
C GLU A 163 -8.71 -3.13 -18.29
N LEU A 164 -8.56 -3.06 -19.61
CA LEU A 164 -7.26 -2.78 -20.23
C LEU A 164 -6.79 -1.34 -19.98
N VAL A 165 -7.69 -0.35 -19.93
CA VAL A 165 -7.33 1.08 -19.81
C VAL A 165 -7.33 1.59 -18.36
N ARG A 166 -7.91 0.85 -17.40
CA ARG A 166 -7.82 1.16 -15.97
C ARG A 166 -6.36 1.19 -15.52
N ASP A 167 -5.98 2.23 -14.78
CA ASP A 167 -4.71 2.26 -14.06
C ASP A 167 -4.75 1.40 -12.78
N ASN A 168 -3.58 1.12 -12.21
CA ASN A 168 -3.46 0.27 -11.02
C ASN A 168 -4.21 0.83 -9.81
N ASP A 169 -4.34 2.15 -9.71
CA ASP A 169 -5.00 2.82 -8.59
C ASP A 169 -6.51 2.59 -8.66
N LEU A 170 -7.09 2.78 -9.83
CA LEU A 170 -8.48 2.51 -10.11
C LEU A 170 -8.81 1.01 -9.98
N LYS A 171 -7.96 0.10 -10.47
CA LYS A 171 -8.15 -1.35 -10.29
C LYS A 171 -8.23 -1.73 -8.81
N ARG A 172 -7.33 -1.18 -7.99
CA ARG A 172 -7.32 -1.39 -6.52
C ARG A 172 -8.56 -0.83 -5.85
N ALA A 173 -8.95 0.40 -6.19
CA ALA A 173 -10.16 1.03 -5.66
C ALA A 173 -11.42 0.23 -6.01
N ARG A 174 -11.56 -0.19 -7.27
CA ARG A 174 -12.67 -1.02 -7.77
C ARG A 174 -12.75 -2.38 -7.07
N ARG A 175 -11.61 -3.05 -6.89
CA ARG A 175 -11.53 -4.30 -6.12
C ARG A 175 -11.99 -4.10 -4.67
N ASN A 176 -11.55 -3.04 -4.01
CA ASN A 176 -11.97 -2.75 -2.63
C ASN A 176 -13.49 -2.46 -2.58
N ALA A 177 -14.03 -1.72 -3.54
CA ALA A 177 -15.47 -1.51 -3.66
C ALA A 177 -16.25 -2.82 -3.84
N LYS A 178 -15.75 -3.75 -4.67
CA LYS A 178 -16.35 -5.07 -4.89
C LYS A 178 -16.48 -5.88 -3.59
N TRP A 179 -15.54 -5.73 -2.66
CA TRP A 179 -15.60 -6.38 -1.34
C TRP A 179 -16.56 -5.68 -0.38
N MET A 180 -16.56 -4.34 -0.38
CA MET A 180 -17.35 -3.55 0.58
C MET A 180 -18.85 -3.55 0.27
N ILE A 181 -19.23 -3.39 -1.01
CA ILE A 181 -20.63 -3.14 -1.41
C ILE A 181 -21.60 -4.22 -0.88
N PRO A 182 -21.37 -5.54 -1.10
CA PRO A 182 -22.35 -6.56 -0.70
C PRO A 182 -22.64 -6.58 0.81
N VAL A 183 -21.61 -6.32 1.63
CA VAL A 183 -21.79 -6.28 3.09
C VAL A 183 -22.50 -5.00 3.51
N ILE A 184 -22.14 -3.84 2.95
CA ILE A 184 -22.84 -2.58 3.24
C ILE A 184 -24.32 -2.66 2.85
N GLU A 185 -24.65 -3.32 1.74
CA GLU A 185 -26.04 -3.54 1.30
C GLU A 185 -26.82 -4.44 2.26
N SER A 186 -26.14 -5.38 2.93
CA SER A 186 -26.77 -6.27 3.90
C SER A 186 -27.06 -5.62 5.25
N LEU A 187 -26.42 -4.49 5.57
CA LEU A 187 -26.64 -3.76 6.82
C LEU A 187 -27.98 -3.01 6.78
N SER A 188 -28.76 -3.14 7.85
CA SER A 188 -29.93 -2.30 8.09
C SER A 188 -29.54 -0.84 8.36
N GLU A 189 -30.49 0.09 8.19
CA GLU A 189 -30.27 1.51 8.46
C GLU A 189 -29.87 1.81 9.91
N ASP A 190 -30.28 0.96 10.86
CA ASP A 190 -29.87 1.07 12.26
C ASP A 190 -28.47 0.49 12.53
N GLU A 191 -28.03 -0.50 11.75
CA GLU A 191 -26.67 -1.05 11.82
C GLU A 191 -25.64 -0.12 11.15
N LYS A 192 -26.08 0.74 10.22
CA LYS A 192 -25.26 1.80 9.63
C LYS A 192 -25.03 2.99 10.56
N LYS A 193 -25.61 2.99 11.76
CA LYS A 193 -25.47 4.08 12.74
C LYS A 193 -24.69 3.61 13.96
N GLY A 194 -23.57 4.28 14.22
CA GLY A 194 -22.84 4.13 15.46
C GLY A 194 -23.61 4.70 16.65
N TRP A 195 -23.09 4.53 17.87
CA TRP A 195 -23.79 5.08 19.05
C TRP A 195 -23.84 6.62 19.04
N GLU A 196 -22.85 7.30 18.45
CA GLU A 196 -22.83 8.76 18.34
C GLU A 196 -23.86 9.25 17.33
N ASP A 197 -24.07 8.51 16.24
CA ASP A 197 -25.10 8.83 15.24
C ASP A 197 -26.53 8.65 15.82
N LYS A 198 -26.68 7.74 16.78
CA LYS A 198 -27.96 7.47 17.47
C LYS A 198 -28.25 8.49 18.56
N ASP A 199 -27.22 8.91 19.30
CA ASP A 199 -27.34 9.87 20.40
C ASP A 199 -26.01 10.63 20.60
N PRO A 200 -25.83 11.75 19.90
CA PRO A 200 -24.57 12.52 19.92
C PRO A 200 -24.16 13.00 21.31
N ASP A 201 -25.13 13.20 22.21
CA ASP A 201 -24.91 13.73 23.54
C ASP A 201 -24.73 12.65 24.62
N LEU A 202 -24.87 11.36 24.28
CA LEU A 202 -24.83 10.26 25.24
C LEU A 202 -23.55 10.27 26.08
N MET A 203 -22.38 10.30 25.44
CA MET A 203 -21.09 10.32 26.14
C MET A 203 -20.91 11.57 27.00
N ASN A 204 -21.37 12.73 26.51
CA ASN A 204 -21.30 13.98 27.28
C ASN A 204 -22.15 13.88 28.55
N ARG A 205 -23.37 13.34 28.45
CA ARG A 205 -24.24 13.13 29.62
C ARG A 205 -23.64 12.15 30.61
N LEU A 206 -23.04 11.05 30.15
CA LEU A 206 -22.37 10.08 31.04
C LEU A 206 -21.17 10.69 31.76
N TYR A 207 -20.31 11.43 31.05
CA TYR A 207 -19.20 12.15 31.68
C TYR A 207 -19.67 13.23 32.64
N GLU A 208 -20.74 13.96 32.31
CA GLU A 208 -21.29 14.98 33.19
C GLU A 208 -21.86 14.37 34.47
N GLN A 209 -22.61 13.27 34.37
CA GLN A 209 -23.12 12.54 35.53
C GLN A 209 -21.99 12.04 36.44
N SER A 210 -20.94 11.44 35.85
CA SER A 210 -19.76 11.00 36.60
C SER A 210 -19.07 12.17 37.31
N ASN A 211 -18.86 13.28 36.60
CA ASN A 211 -18.24 14.49 37.16
C ASN A 211 -19.09 15.16 38.24
N GLN A 212 -20.42 15.12 38.13
CA GLN A 212 -21.32 15.66 39.15
C GLN A 212 -21.19 14.88 40.46
N ILE A 213 -21.19 13.54 40.40
CA ILE A 213 -21.02 12.69 41.60
C ILE A 213 -19.65 12.96 42.23
N LEU A 214 -18.58 13.03 41.43
CA LEU A 214 -17.24 13.35 41.93
C LEU A 214 -17.17 14.73 42.60
N LYS A 215 -17.77 15.76 41.98
CA LYS A 215 -17.83 17.13 42.54
C LYS A 215 -18.62 17.17 43.86
N GLU A 216 -19.73 16.45 43.97
CA GLU A 216 -20.50 16.38 45.20
C GLU A 216 -19.72 15.68 46.33
N GLY A 217 -19.02 14.59 46.03
CA GLY A 217 -18.15 13.91 47.00
C GLY A 217 -17.04 14.83 47.54
N ILE A 218 -16.37 15.57 46.64
CA ILE A 218 -15.35 16.55 47.02
C ILE A 218 -15.93 17.67 47.90
N LYS A 219 -17.10 18.22 47.53
CA LYS A 219 -17.77 19.27 48.32
C LYS A 219 -18.14 18.80 49.74
N ARG A 220 -18.55 17.55 49.89
CA ARG A 220 -18.96 16.96 51.19
C ARG A 220 -17.79 16.54 52.06
N GLN A 221 -16.54 16.54 51.54
CA GLN A 221 -15.32 16.10 52.23
C GLN A 221 -15.49 14.74 52.95
N ARG A 222 -16.30 13.84 52.38
CA ARG A 222 -16.58 12.51 52.93
C ARG A 222 -16.22 11.43 51.92
N PRO A 223 -15.90 10.21 52.37
CA PRO A 223 -15.82 9.05 51.48
C PRO A 223 -17.15 8.85 50.75
N PHE A 224 -17.09 8.41 49.49
CA PHE A 224 -18.29 8.01 48.75
C PHE A 224 -19.02 6.89 49.49
N ASP A 225 -20.33 7.05 49.67
CA ASP A 225 -21.16 5.96 50.21
C ASP A 225 -21.34 4.83 49.17
N GLU A 226 -21.85 3.68 49.61
CA GLU A 226 -22.02 2.50 48.74
C GLU A 226 -22.89 2.78 47.50
N ILE A 227 -23.85 3.71 47.62
CA ILE A 227 -24.75 4.09 46.52
C ILE A 227 -23.99 4.94 45.50
N GLU A 228 -23.23 5.94 45.95
CA GLU A 228 -22.37 6.77 45.11
C GLU A 228 -21.31 5.92 44.40
N GLN A 229 -20.69 4.96 45.10
CA GLN A 229 -19.72 4.02 44.50
C GLN A 229 -20.36 3.12 43.44
N ARG A 230 -21.56 2.59 43.70
CA ARG A 230 -22.28 1.76 42.73
C ARG A 230 -22.62 2.56 41.46
N LYS A 231 -23.11 3.79 41.60
CA LYS A 231 -23.43 4.66 40.45
C LYS A 231 -22.20 5.02 39.60
N ILE A 232 -21.07 5.34 40.24
CA ILE A 232 -19.81 5.61 39.50
C ILE A 232 -19.40 4.37 38.71
N LYS A 233 -19.53 3.19 39.30
CA LYS A 233 -19.22 1.92 38.63
C LYS A 233 -20.16 1.67 37.46
N GLU A 234 -21.47 1.82 37.63
CA GLU A 234 -22.46 1.66 36.55
C GLU A 234 -22.16 2.59 35.37
N ILE A 235 -21.90 3.87 35.61
CA ILE A 235 -21.53 4.84 34.56
C ILE A 235 -20.21 4.44 33.88
N SER A 236 -19.23 3.97 34.66
CA SER A 236 -17.93 3.55 34.11
C SER A 236 -18.08 2.30 33.24
N ASP A 237 -18.90 1.33 33.66
CA ASP A 237 -19.19 0.11 32.92
C ASP A 237 -19.95 0.44 31.62
N GLU A 238 -20.92 1.37 31.65
CA GLU A 238 -21.64 1.86 30.46
C GLU A 238 -20.72 2.58 29.47
N ILE A 239 -19.81 3.45 29.97
CA ILE A 239 -18.79 4.10 29.13
C ILE A 239 -17.88 3.04 28.48
N LEU A 240 -17.42 2.04 29.23
CA LEU A 240 -16.58 0.97 28.70
C LEU A 240 -17.33 0.13 27.66
N GLU A 241 -18.61 -0.14 27.87
CA GLU A 241 -19.45 -0.84 26.89
C GLU A 241 -19.60 -0.01 25.60
N LEU A 242 -19.86 1.30 25.69
CA LEU A 242 -19.96 2.17 24.51
C LEU A 242 -18.64 2.25 23.73
N LEU A 243 -17.51 2.35 24.43
CA LEU A 243 -16.17 2.36 23.80
C LEU A 243 -15.83 1.05 23.09
N SER A 244 -16.54 -0.04 23.37
CA SER A 244 -16.39 -1.31 22.66
C SER A 244 -17.26 -1.43 21.40
N LYS A 245 -18.21 -0.51 21.20
CA LYS A 245 -19.12 -0.48 20.05
C LYS A 245 -18.67 0.56 19.02
N PRO A 246 -19.03 0.41 17.74
CA PRO A 246 -18.73 1.41 16.72
C PRO A 246 -19.31 2.78 17.09
N ARG A 247 -18.46 3.82 17.06
CA ARG A 247 -18.84 5.19 17.41
C ARG A 247 -19.71 5.81 16.33
N ASN A 248 -19.32 5.67 15.09
CA ASN A 248 -19.96 6.28 13.93
C ASN A 248 -19.89 5.33 12.72
N TYR A 249 -20.39 5.79 11.58
CA TYR A 249 -20.36 5.02 10.33
C TYR A 249 -18.95 4.63 9.87
N GLU A 250 -17.92 5.44 10.11
CA GLU A 250 -16.54 5.13 9.72
C GLU A 250 -15.97 3.92 10.50
N ASP A 251 -16.31 3.81 11.78
CA ASP A 251 -15.97 2.63 12.59
C ASP A 251 -16.68 1.37 12.06
N ILE A 252 -17.95 1.50 11.67
CA ILE A 252 -18.72 0.40 11.07
C ILE A 252 -18.05 -0.06 9.78
N LEU A 253 -17.66 0.86 8.89
CA LEU A 253 -16.95 0.52 7.66
C LEU A 253 -15.58 -0.11 7.94
N THR A 254 -14.90 0.29 9.02
CA THR A 254 -13.64 -0.33 9.43
C THR A 254 -13.85 -1.78 9.88
N GLU A 255 -14.94 -2.07 10.59
CA GLU A 255 -15.31 -3.46 10.93
C GLU A 255 -15.73 -4.28 9.71
N VAL A 256 -16.51 -3.70 8.78
CA VAL A 256 -16.83 -4.33 7.49
C VAL A 256 -15.55 -4.66 6.73
N TRP A 257 -14.61 -3.71 6.64
CA TRP A 257 -13.33 -3.91 5.95
C TRP A 257 -12.56 -5.09 6.54
N LYS A 258 -12.50 -5.25 7.87
CA LYS A 258 -11.85 -6.41 8.51
C LYS A 258 -12.51 -7.75 8.13
N GLN A 259 -13.81 -7.75 7.85
CA GLN A 259 -14.54 -8.96 7.44
C GLN A 259 -14.29 -9.32 5.98
N VAL A 260 -14.25 -8.32 5.09
CA VAL A 260 -14.25 -8.55 3.63
C VAL A 260 -12.88 -8.47 2.99
N SER A 261 -11.94 -7.76 3.61
CA SER A 261 -10.58 -7.64 3.08
C SER A 261 -9.77 -8.90 3.38
N PRO A 262 -8.81 -9.27 2.50
CA PRO A 262 -7.98 -10.44 2.71
C PRO A 262 -7.32 -10.45 4.09
N ALA A 263 -7.28 -11.60 4.74
CA ALA A 263 -6.52 -11.71 5.98
C ALA A 263 -5.02 -11.40 5.70
N PRO A 264 -4.33 -10.68 6.60
CA PRO A 264 -2.89 -10.52 6.45
C PRO A 264 -2.22 -11.89 6.67
N PRO A 265 -0.95 -12.06 6.30
CA PRO A 265 -0.25 -13.32 6.55
C PRO A 265 -0.32 -13.74 8.02
N SER A 266 -0.37 -15.05 8.27
CA SER A 266 -0.44 -15.66 9.59
C SER A 266 0.60 -15.11 10.57
N TRP A 267 1.84 -14.88 10.13
CA TRP A 267 2.88 -14.30 10.97
C TRP A 267 2.58 -12.84 11.38
N ILE A 268 1.94 -12.04 10.52
CA ILE A 268 1.49 -10.68 10.87
C ILE A 268 0.35 -10.76 11.88
N GLN A 269 -0.61 -11.65 11.65
CA GLN A 269 -1.69 -11.88 12.60
C GLN A 269 -1.14 -12.30 13.96
N HIS A 270 -0.16 -13.19 13.98
CA HIS A 270 0.50 -13.64 15.20
C HIS A 270 1.17 -12.48 15.95
N ILE A 271 1.92 -11.61 15.26
CA ILE A 271 2.52 -10.41 15.84
C ILE A 271 1.45 -9.49 16.43
N LEU A 272 0.38 -9.21 15.68
CA LEU A 272 -0.70 -8.34 16.12
C LEU A 272 -1.48 -8.90 17.33
N GLN A 273 -1.64 -10.23 17.40
CA GLN A 273 -2.33 -10.92 18.49
C GLN A 273 -1.47 -11.04 19.75
N THR A 274 -0.18 -11.36 19.60
CA THR A 274 0.74 -11.57 20.72
C THR A 274 1.37 -10.29 21.23
N GLY A 275 1.41 -9.23 20.42
CA GLY A 275 2.19 -8.02 20.70
C GLY A 275 3.69 -8.29 20.69
N GLU A 276 4.14 -9.32 19.97
CA GLU A 276 5.56 -9.63 19.85
C GLU A 276 6.29 -8.61 18.99
N GLN A 277 7.45 -8.16 19.46
CA GLN A 277 8.34 -7.33 18.66
C GLN A 277 8.92 -8.13 17.51
N PHE A 278 9.08 -7.49 16.34
CA PHE A 278 9.64 -8.10 15.14
C PHE A 278 10.65 -7.19 14.45
N GLY A 279 11.50 -7.77 13.61
CA GLY A 279 12.53 -7.04 12.88
C GLY A 279 13.86 -7.77 12.83
N PHE A 280 14.95 -7.02 12.72
CA PHE A 280 16.29 -7.56 12.49
C PHE A 280 17.27 -7.20 13.59
N VAL A 281 18.33 -7.99 13.65
CA VAL A 281 19.57 -7.61 14.31
C VAL A 281 20.43 -6.83 13.31
N TYR A 282 20.96 -5.70 13.75
CA TYR A 282 21.75 -4.78 12.93
C TYR A 282 23.19 -4.71 13.41
N TYR A 283 24.12 -4.78 12.46
CA TYR A 283 25.55 -4.60 12.67
C TYR A 283 26.07 -3.42 11.88
N ARG A 284 27.14 -2.84 12.39
CA ARG A 284 27.97 -1.88 11.67
C ARG A 284 29.12 -2.66 11.05
N SER A 285 29.43 -2.39 9.79
CA SER A 285 30.66 -2.90 9.19
C SER A 285 31.89 -2.42 9.98
N ARG A 286 33.01 -3.12 9.83
CA ARG A 286 34.29 -2.84 10.49
C ARG A 286 34.77 -1.43 10.20
N GLU A 287 34.57 -0.96 8.97
CA GLU A 287 34.87 0.41 8.55
C GLU A 287 33.98 1.43 9.26
N VAL A 288 32.66 1.20 9.32
CA VAL A 288 31.72 2.06 10.06
C VAL A 288 32.04 2.07 11.55
N TYR A 289 32.42 0.92 12.13
CA TYR A 289 32.79 0.81 13.54
C TYR A 289 33.98 1.70 13.92
N LYS A 290 34.94 1.88 12.99
CA LYS A 290 36.11 2.76 13.18
C LYS A 290 35.76 4.25 13.14
N THR A 291 34.56 4.63 12.68
CA THR A 291 34.12 6.03 12.65
C THR A 291 33.67 6.52 14.03
N ARG A 292 33.88 7.81 14.32
CA ARG A 292 33.44 8.45 15.58
C ARG A 292 32.00 8.96 15.56
N TRP A 293 31.20 8.59 14.56
CA TRP A 293 29.88 9.19 14.38
C TRP A 293 28.85 8.62 15.33
N ASN A 294 27.87 9.44 15.71
CA ASN A 294 26.67 8.96 16.39
C ASN A 294 25.78 8.23 15.39
N TRP A 295 26.05 6.94 15.19
CA TRP A 295 25.38 6.14 14.16
C TRP A 295 23.86 6.06 14.35
N ARG A 296 23.35 6.12 15.59
CA ARG A 296 21.90 6.21 15.83
C ARG A 296 21.29 7.48 15.25
N SER A 297 22.00 8.61 15.37
CA SER A 297 21.55 9.87 14.78
C SER A 297 21.64 9.88 13.25
N VAL A 298 22.67 9.25 12.69
CA VAL A 298 22.85 9.10 11.24
C VAL A 298 21.75 8.19 10.66
N TRP A 299 21.51 7.05 11.29
CA TRP A 299 20.48 6.08 10.89
C TRP A 299 19.08 6.69 10.87
N ARG A 300 18.71 7.41 11.94
CA ARG A 300 17.42 8.13 12.00
C ARG A 300 17.28 9.21 10.93
N ARG A 301 18.32 10.00 10.66
CA ARG A 301 18.29 11.01 9.58
C ARG A 301 18.05 10.37 8.22
N ILE A 302 18.57 9.17 7.99
CA ILE A 302 18.38 8.43 6.75
C ILE A 302 16.93 7.92 6.66
N ASP A 303 16.38 7.44 7.77
CA ASP A 303 14.95 7.14 7.85
C ASP A 303 14.06 8.37 7.63
N GLU A 304 14.51 9.58 7.91
CA GLU A 304 13.74 10.81 7.66
C GLU A 304 13.90 11.31 6.21
N SER A 305 15.06 11.10 5.59
CA SER A 305 15.42 11.66 4.28
C SER A 305 15.27 10.68 3.10
N SER A 306 14.94 9.41 3.35
CA SER A 306 14.69 8.40 2.31
C SER A 306 13.44 8.72 1.45
N SER A 307 13.46 8.31 0.17
CA SER A 307 12.45 8.55 -0.89
C SER A 307 10.98 8.58 -0.41
N PRO A 308 10.13 9.47 -0.97
CA PRO A 308 8.69 9.49 -0.69
C PRO A 308 7.94 8.22 -1.18
N PHE A 309 8.57 7.40 -2.03
CA PHE A 309 8.00 6.17 -2.61
C PHE A 309 8.40 4.89 -1.86
N ARG A 310 8.53 4.98 -0.53
CA ARG A 310 8.89 3.86 0.36
C ARG A 310 7.97 2.65 0.19
N VAL A 311 8.57 1.49 -0.08
CA VAL A 311 7.90 0.19 0.14
C VAL A 311 8.23 -0.26 1.56
N THR A 312 7.58 0.35 2.55
CA THR A 312 7.75 -0.01 3.97
C THR A 312 6.56 -0.85 4.45
N TRP A 313 6.49 -1.15 5.75
CA TRP A 313 5.31 -1.76 6.39
C TRP A 313 4.02 -1.01 6.08
N THR A 314 4.10 0.28 5.73
CA THR A 314 2.96 1.10 5.32
C THR A 314 2.30 0.60 4.04
N SER A 315 2.96 -0.25 3.26
CA SER A 315 2.43 -0.85 2.04
C SER A 315 1.88 -2.26 2.27
N ILE A 316 2.01 -2.80 3.48
CA ILE A 316 1.52 -4.13 3.83
C ILE A 316 0.05 -4.03 4.21
N HIS A 317 -0.77 -4.86 3.58
CA HIS A 317 -2.16 -4.99 3.96
C HIS A 317 -2.28 -5.51 5.39
N CYS A 318 -2.91 -4.74 6.28
CA CYS A 318 -3.01 -5.06 7.71
C CYS A 318 -4.46 -5.13 8.21
N GLN A 319 -5.46 -5.08 7.32
CA GLN A 319 -6.88 -4.97 7.67
C GLN A 319 -7.19 -3.77 8.56
N GLY A 320 -6.68 -2.60 8.16
CA GLY A 320 -7.01 -1.32 8.75
C GLY A 320 -5.86 -0.59 9.43
N GLN A 321 -6.09 0.70 9.62
CA GLN A 321 -5.10 1.65 10.12
C GLN A 321 -4.61 1.32 11.55
N SER A 322 -5.48 0.81 12.41
CA SER A 322 -5.14 0.46 13.80
C SER A 322 -4.13 -0.68 13.87
N ASN A 323 -4.32 -1.75 13.10
CA ASN A 323 -3.36 -2.84 12.99
C ASN A 323 -2.04 -2.37 12.38
N ARG A 324 -2.12 -1.49 11.39
CA ARG A 324 -0.94 -0.86 10.80
C ARG A 324 -0.13 -0.05 11.82
N PHE A 325 -0.77 0.74 12.68
CA PHE A 325 -0.06 1.47 13.76
C PHE A 325 0.50 0.53 14.82
N LYS A 326 -0.24 -0.51 15.22
CA LYS A 326 0.29 -1.55 16.12
C LYS A 326 1.53 -2.23 15.54
N LEU A 327 1.51 -2.56 14.25
CA LEU A 327 2.66 -3.17 13.59
C LEU A 327 3.86 -2.22 13.58
N HIS A 328 3.65 -0.94 13.32
CA HIS A 328 4.70 0.07 13.43
C HIS A 328 5.32 0.13 14.83
N ASP A 329 4.49 0.11 15.88
CA ASP A 329 4.96 0.21 17.27
C ASP A 329 5.69 -1.07 17.75
N LEU A 330 5.45 -2.21 17.09
CA LEU A 330 6.10 -3.49 17.37
C LEU A 330 7.38 -3.71 16.56
N GLU A 331 7.62 -2.91 15.52
CA GLU A 331 8.86 -2.95 14.75
C GLU A 331 10.05 -2.63 15.65
N THR A 332 11.09 -3.45 15.59
CA THR A 332 12.25 -3.37 16.48
C THR A 332 13.54 -3.61 15.72
N GLU A 333 14.49 -2.70 15.95
CA GLU A 333 15.87 -2.84 15.50
C GLU A 333 16.75 -3.22 16.70
N ASN A 334 17.38 -4.39 16.68
CA ASN A 334 18.29 -4.82 17.74
C ASN A 334 19.75 -4.56 17.37
N TRP A 335 20.47 -3.89 18.26
CA TRP A 335 21.85 -3.44 18.02
C TRP A 335 22.79 -4.03 19.08
N PRO A 336 23.41 -5.19 18.83
CA PRO A 336 24.31 -5.83 19.77
C PRO A 336 25.62 -5.07 19.93
N ILE A 337 26.26 -5.25 21.10
CA ILE A 337 27.63 -4.79 21.33
C ILE A 337 28.58 -5.77 20.64
N PHE A 338 29.01 -5.40 19.43
CA PHE A 338 29.97 -6.16 18.65
C PHE A 338 31.36 -5.50 18.72
N SER A 339 32.41 -6.31 18.87
CA SER A 339 33.81 -5.87 18.79
C SER A 339 34.51 -6.68 17.70
N PRO A 340 34.81 -6.07 16.53
CA PRO A 340 35.36 -6.80 15.40
C PRO A 340 36.69 -7.47 15.72
N ASN A 341 36.82 -8.75 15.37
CA ASN A 341 38.07 -9.49 15.43
C ASN A 341 38.84 -9.33 14.12
N GLU A 342 39.89 -8.49 14.14
CA GLU A 342 40.71 -8.23 12.94
C GLU A 342 41.46 -9.47 12.42
N ALA A 343 41.59 -10.53 13.22
CA ALA A 343 42.21 -11.79 12.80
C ALA A 343 41.28 -12.70 11.96
N MET A 344 39.99 -12.36 11.84
CA MET A 344 39.00 -13.10 11.04
C MET A 344 38.47 -12.26 9.88
N ALA A 345 38.02 -12.94 8.82
CA ALA A 345 37.22 -12.31 7.79
C ALA A 345 35.95 -11.72 8.41
N GLU A 346 35.58 -10.51 8.01
CA GLU A 346 34.47 -9.76 8.63
C GLU A 346 33.15 -10.53 8.56
N ASP A 347 32.88 -11.17 7.42
CA ASP A 347 31.64 -11.91 7.20
C ASP A 347 31.50 -13.10 8.16
N ASP A 348 32.59 -13.84 8.40
CA ASP A 348 32.62 -14.98 9.31
C ASP A 348 32.54 -14.54 10.78
N ASP A 349 33.22 -13.45 11.11
CA ASP A 349 33.18 -12.83 12.45
C ASP A 349 31.76 -12.38 12.81
N LEU A 350 31.08 -11.70 11.89
CA LEU A 350 29.69 -11.26 12.05
C LEU A 350 28.71 -12.45 12.18
N ARG A 351 28.83 -13.48 11.33
CA ARG A 351 27.97 -14.68 11.42
C ARG A 351 28.18 -15.42 12.73
N LYS A 352 29.43 -15.60 13.15
CA LYS A 352 29.78 -16.24 14.43
C LYS A 352 29.16 -15.48 15.61
N HIS A 353 29.40 -14.16 15.67
CA HIS A 353 28.87 -13.33 16.74
C HIS A 353 27.34 -13.32 16.73
N PHE A 354 26.70 -13.26 15.56
CA PHE A 354 25.25 -13.32 15.47
C PHE A 354 24.69 -14.65 16.00
N LYS A 355 25.27 -15.80 15.65
CA LYS A 355 24.86 -17.10 16.20
C LYS A 355 24.99 -17.17 17.73
N GLU A 356 26.10 -16.65 18.27
CA GLU A 356 26.32 -16.54 19.72
C GLU A 356 25.27 -15.62 20.38
N TYR A 357 25.06 -14.43 19.81
CA TYR A 357 24.09 -13.45 20.29
C TYR A 357 22.65 -14.00 20.30
N ILE A 358 22.20 -14.62 19.21
CA ILE A 358 20.87 -15.25 19.14
C ILE A 358 20.74 -16.35 20.20
N ARG A 359 21.78 -17.18 20.41
CA ARG A 359 21.77 -18.27 21.39
C ARG A 359 21.68 -17.74 22.82
N GLU A 360 22.46 -16.73 23.16
CA GLU A 360 22.55 -16.14 24.51
C GLU A 360 21.31 -15.31 24.88
N ASN A 361 20.65 -14.70 23.88
CA ASN A 361 19.52 -13.81 24.08
C ASN A 361 18.18 -14.48 23.69
N ARG A 362 18.17 -15.81 23.50
CA ARG A 362 16.96 -16.57 23.16
C ARG A 362 16.01 -16.59 24.37
N SER A 363 14.81 -16.01 24.23
CA SER A 363 13.80 -16.06 25.28
C SER A 363 13.38 -17.50 25.59
N ASN A 364 13.48 -17.93 26.85
CA ASN A 364 12.92 -19.18 27.35
C ASN A 364 11.87 -18.90 28.44
N THR A 365 10.67 -19.43 28.24
CA THR A 365 9.36 -18.82 28.51
C THR A 365 8.81 -18.86 29.94
N VAL A 366 9.61 -19.10 31.00
CA VAL A 366 9.08 -19.02 32.40
C VAL A 366 10.09 -18.43 33.41
N GLU A 367 11.36 -18.77 33.30
CA GLU A 367 12.40 -18.22 34.20
C GLU A 367 12.76 -16.77 33.86
N ASP A 368 12.68 -16.39 32.59
CA ASP A 368 13.02 -15.05 32.13
C ASP A 368 12.00 -14.00 32.59
N GLU A 369 10.73 -14.36 32.76
CA GLU A 369 9.74 -13.47 33.40
C GLU A 369 10.04 -13.22 34.88
N ARG A 370 10.49 -14.27 35.60
CA ARG A 370 10.94 -14.14 37.00
C ARG A 370 12.22 -13.31 37.10
N LYS A 371 13.16 -13.45 36.16
CA LYS A 371 14.35 -12.59 36.06
C LYS A 371 13.99 -11.15 35.71
N LYS A 372 13.07 -10.90 34.76
CA LYS A 372 12.53 -9.57 34.42
C LYS A 372 11.92 -8.87 35.63
N LYS A 373 11.13 -9.57 36.46
CA LYS A 373 10.56 -9.01 37.72
C LYS A 373 11.62 -8.70 38.78
N LYS A 374 12.71 -9.48 38.85
CA LYS A 374 13.82 -9.23 39.79
C LYS A 374 14.77 -8.13 39.32
N LEU A 375 15.04 -8.02 38.02
CA LEU A 375 15.95 -7.03 37.42
C LEU A 375 15.33 -5.63 37.33
N LYS A 376 14.02 -5.51 37.07
CA LYS A 376 13.29 -4.21 37.14
C LYS A 376 13.43 -3.52 38.50
N LYS A 377 13.74 -4.27 39.56
CA LYS A 377 13.89 -3.75 40.93
C LYS A 377 15.31 -3.26 41.24
N LYS A 378 16.31 -3.56 40.40
CA LYS A 378 17.73 -3.37 40.78
C LYS A 378 18.50 -2.31 40.00
N GLU A 379 18.18 -1.94 38.76
CA GLU A 379 18.92 -0.84 38.08
C GLU A 379 18.19 -0.30 36.84
N ARG A 380 18.07 1.04 36.73
CA ARG A 380 17.56 1.77 35.55
C ARG A 380 18.63 1.90 34.47
N LYS A 381 19.18 0.80 33.95
CA LYS A 381 20.02 0.82 32.74
C LYS A 381 19.35 0.05 31.61
N ASN A 382 19.10 0.78 30.52
CA ASN A 382 18.66 0.32 29.21
C ASN A 382 19.61 -0.77 28.69
N TYR A 383 19.17 -2.03 28.64
CA TYR A 383 19.38 -3.01 27.56
C TYR A 383 18.45 -4.21 27.83
N ASN A 384 17.51 -4.47 26.92
CA ASN A 384 16.72 -5.70 26.92
C ASN A 384 17.56 -6.80 26.26
N ASP A 385 18.36 -7.52 27.05
CA ASP A 385 19.20 -8.66 26.59
C ASP A 385 18.35 -9.93 26.32
N THR A 386 17.11 -9.77 25.87
CA THR A 386 16.24 -10.89 25.51
C THR A 386 15.56 -10.54 24.20
N LEU A 387 15.88 -11.28 23.15
CA LEU A 387 15.31 -11.11 21.84
C LEU A 387 13.88 -11.66 21.81
N SER A 388 12.97 -10.86 21.29
CA SER A 388 11.61 -11.30 20.99
C SER A 388 11.62 -12.47 20.00
N PRO A 389 10.71 -13.46 20.13
CA PRO A 389 10.58 -14.54 19.15
C PRO A 389 10.26 -14.06 17.72
N GLY A 390 9.63 -12.89 17.59
CA GLY A 390 9.38 -12.21 16.31
C GLY A 390 10.63 -11.66 15.60
N ILE A 391 11.80 -11.54 16.26
CA ILE A 391 13.05 -11.16 15.59
C ILE A 391 13.51 -12.27 14.65
N LEU A 392 13.91 -11.92 13.43
CA LEU A 392 14.40 -12.90 12.47
C LEU A 392 15.76 -13.47 12.90
N ARG A 393 15.86 -14.80 12.98
CA ARG A 393 17.02 -15.50 13.60
C ARG A 393 18.01 -16.09 12.61
N ASN A 394 17.67 -16.11 11.33
CA ASN A 394 18.50 -16.60 10.24
C ASN A 394 19.06 -15.45 9.38
N THR A 395 18.70 -14.20 9.67
CA THR A 395 19.24 -13.05 8.92
C THR A 395 19.46 -11.85 9.82
N PHE A 396 20.59 -11.18 9.57
CA PHE A 396 20.93 -9.89 10.16
C PHE A 396 21.31 -8.90 9.07
N ILE A 397 21.20 -7.61 9.40
CA ILE A 397 21.51 -6.52 8.48
C ILE A 397 22.86 -5.91 8.86
N VAL A 398 23.72 -5.67 7.86
CA VAL A 398 25.01 -5.00 8.03
C VAL A 398 25.01 -3.69 7.26
N ILE A 399 25.45 -2.63 7.92
CA ILE A 399 25.50 -1.30 7.33
C ILE A 399 26.92 -1.02 6.82
N PRO A 400 27.10 -0.87 5.49
CA PRO A 400 28.41 -0.63 4.89
C PRO A 400 28.86 0.83 5.08
N PHE A 401 30.16 1.09 4.94
CA PHE A 401 30.72 2.44 5.04
C PHE A 401 30.35 3.34 3.85
N GLU A 402 30.10 2.75 2.69
CA GLU A 402 29.56 3.44 1.49
C GLU A 402 28.31 4.27 1.83
N PHE A 403 27.52 3.77 2.80
CA PHE A 403 26.32 4.42 3.35
C PHE A 403 26.61 5.70 4.15
N ALA A 404 27.82 5.78 4.71
CA ALA A 404 28.32 6.82 5.61
C ALA A 404 28.94 7.98 4.82
N SER A 405 29.80 7.67 3.85
CA SER A 405 30.62 8.66 3.14
C SER A 405 29.85 9.50 2.12
N GLY A 406 28.77 8.96 1.52
CA GLY A 406 27.97 9.66 0.52
C GLY A 406 26.92 10.63 1.08
N ASN A 407 26.45 10.40 2.32
CA ASN A 407 25.20 10.99 2.82
C ASN A 407 25.35 12.06 3.91
N LEU A 408 26.57 12.33 4.38
CA LEU A 408 26.80 13.29 5.47
C LEU A 408 26.67 14.76 5.06
N ASN A 409 26.70 15.07 3.77
CA ASN A 409 26.69 16.45 3.25
C ASN A 409 25.35 16.89 2.65
N LEU A 410 24.28 16.09 2.80
CA LEU A 410 22.99 16.34 2.15
C LEU A 410 22.15 17.38 2.90
N GLU A 411 21.58 18.33 2.15
CA GLU A 411 20.56 19.26 2.66
C GLU A 411 19.19 18.57 2.76
N HIS A 412 18.26 19.11 3.58
CA HIS A 412 16.95 18.52 3.91
C HIS A 412 16.00 18.25 2.70
N TYR A 413 16.39 18.56 1.47
CA TYR A 413 15.56 18.49 0.26
C TYR A 413 16.17 17.69 -0.91
N GLU A 414 17.35 17.10 -0.74
CA GLU A 414 17.96 16.28 -1.78
C GLU A 414 17.47 14.83 -1.67
N PHE A 415 16.73 14.35 -2.68
CA PHE A 415 16.21 12.98 -2.75
C PHE A 415 17.27 12.00 -3.30
N TYR A 416 17.36 10.83 -2.68
CA TYR A 416 18.45 9.85 -2.78
C TYR A 416 18.56 9.03 -4.09
N ASP A 417 19.82 8.69 -4.44
CA ASP A 417 20.28 7.43 -5.06
C ASP A 417 20.14 6.28 -4.03
N PRO A 418 19.68 5.06 -4.37
CA PRO A 418 19.41 4.00 -3.39
C PRO A 418 20.51 3.75 -2.36
N CYS A 419 20.11 3.87 -1.09
CA CYS A 419 20.87 3.54 0.10
C CYS A 419 20.90 2.00 0.29
N TRP A 420 22.04 1.36 0.05
CA TRP A 420 22.19 -0.10 0.13
C TRP A 420 22.69 -0.57 1.50
N VAL A 421 22.05 -1.60 2.05
CA VAL A 421 22.52 -2.39 3.18
C VAL A 421 22.74 -3.84 2.75
N TRP A 422 23.46 -4.60 3.55
CA TRP A 422 23.62 -6.03 3.32
C TRP A 422 22.69 -6.84 4.23
N ALA A 423 21.87 -7.72 3.66
CA ALA A 423 21.16 -8.75 4.39
C ALA A 423 21.98 -10.05 4.34
N TYR A 424 22.47 -10.51 5.49
CA TYR A 424 23.31 -11.70 5.61
C TYR A 424 22.49 -12.92 5.96
N ASP A 425 22.70 -14.03 5.23
CA ASP A 425 22.30 -15.35 5.69
C ASP A 425 23.26 -15.79 6.79
N ALA A 426 22.71 -15.97 7.99
CA ALA A 426 23.48 -16.39 9.16
C ALA A 426 23.93 -17.84 9.06
N ASP A 427 23.14 -18.69 8.40
CA ASP A 427 23.36 -20.13 8.36
C ASP A 427 24.19 -20.56 7.15
N TRP A 428 24.53 -19.62 6.25
CA TRP A 428 25.46 -19.86 5.15
C TRP A 428 26.81 -20.39 5.64
N ASP A 429 27.17 -21.57 5.15
CA ASP A 429 28.40 -22.31 5.47
C ASP A 429 29.30 -22.53 4.25
N GLY A 430 28.90 -22.02 3.07
CA GLY A 430 29.65 -22.15 1.81
C GLY A 430 29.47 -23.54 1.19
N SER A 431 28.33 -23.80 0.55
CA SER A 431 28.06 -25.10 -0.08
C SER A 431 28.91 -25.34 -1.34
N GLU A 432 29.31 -26.59 -1.55
CA GLU A 432 30.13 -27.08 -2.69
C GLU A 432 29.44 -26.99 -4.07
N GLU A 433 28.12 -26.80 -4.12
CA GLU A 433 27.39 -26.58 -5.38
C GLU A 433 27.32 -25.07 -5.68
N GLU A 434 28.40 -24.54 -6.26
CA GLU A 434 28.51 -23.13 -6.66
C GLU A 434 27.41 -22.75 -7.65
N THR A 435 26.39 -22.05 -7.18
CA THR A 435 25.43 -21.39 -8.06
C THR A 435 26.07 -20.12 -8.58
N VAL A 436 26.64 -20.18 -9.79
CA VAL A 436 27.23 -19.03 -10.49
C VAL A 436 26.15 -18.35 -11.32
N VAL A 437 25.88 -17.07 -11.04
CA VAL A 437 24.97 -16.24 -11.84
C VAL A 437 25.73 -14.98 -12.24
N ASP A 438 25.81 -14.70 -13.54
CA ASP A 438 26.59 -13.59 -14.12
C ASP A 438 28.08 -13.56 -13.71
N GLY A 439 28.63 -14.72 -13.35
CA GLY A 439 30.04 -14.87 -12.93
C GLY A 439 30.30 -14.61 -11.45
N GLU A 440 29.26 -14.27 -10.67
CA GLU A 440 29.37 -14.11 -9.22
C GLU A 440 28.70 -15.29 -8.48
N THR A 441 29.37 -15.79 -7.45
CA THR A 441 28.85 -16.82 -6.55
C THR A 441 28.14 -16.17 -5.37
N TYR A 442 27.06 -16.79 -4.90
CA TYR A 442 26.37 -16.32 -3.70
C TYR A 442 27.29 -16.42 -2.47
N GLN A 443 27.54 -15.30 -1.80
CA GLN A 443 28.45 -15.22 -0.65
C GLN A 443 27.72 -15.26 0.71
N GLY A 444 26.47 -15.76 0.74
CA GLY A 444 25.67 -15.73 1.96
C GLY A 444 25.20 -14.33 2.36
N ARG A 445 25.07 -13.39 1.41
CA ARG A 445 24.55 -12.03 1.64
C ARG A 445 23.98 -11.41 0.36
N VAL A 446 23.04 -10.47 0.49
CA VAL A 446 22.42 -9.75 -0.64
C VAL A 446 22.36 -8.24 -0.34
N LYS A 447 22.60 -7.39 -1.34
CA LYS A 447 22.34 -5.94 -1.21
C LYS A 447 20.84 -5.67 -1.24
N VAL A 448 20.33 -4.98 -0.23
CA VAL A 448 18.93 -4.58 -0.08
C VAL A 448 18.87 -3.08 0.06
N ALA A 449 17.98 -2.42 -0.68
CA ALA A 449 17.74 -1.00 -0.49
C ALA A 449 17.12 -0.79 0.90
N LYS A 450 17.64 0.16 1.69
CA LYS A 450 17.19 0.43 3.07
C LYS A 450 15.67 0.60 3.16
N TRP A 451 15.07 1.32 2.21
CA TRP A 451 13.62 1.53 2.18
C TRP A 451 12.79 0.28 1.88
N SER A 452 13.41 -0.83 1.45
CA SER A 452 12.77 -2.11 1.15
C SER A 452 13.06 -3.20 2.20
N VAL A 453 13.86 -2.91 3.23
CA VAL A 453 14.23 -3.89 4.27
C VAL A 453 13.00 -4.49 4.97
N ASN A 454 11.95 -3.69 5.17
CA ASN A 454 10.72 -4.15 5.82
C ASN A 454 9.86 -5.03 4.91
N SER A 455 9.83 -4.73 3.60
CA SER A 455 9.22 -5.64 2.62
C SER A 455 10.03 -6.93 2.45
N TRP A 456 11.35 -6.86 2.64
CA TRP A 456 12.19 -8.04 2.65
C TRP A 456 11.93 -8.91 3.90
N PHE A 457 11.65 -8.32 5.07
CA PHE A 457 11.18 -9.07 6.25
C PHE A 457 9.92 -9.86 5.94
N TYR A 458 8.95 -9.24 5.24
CA TYR A 458 7.73 -9.90 4.81
C TYR A 458 8.01 -11.10 3.90
N ALA A 459 8.93 -10.94 2.94
CA ALA A 459 9.38 -12.00 2.05
C ALA A 459 9.98 -13.18 2.81
N ALA A 460 10.91 -12.89 3.73
CA ALA A 460 11.68 -13.88 4.47
C ALA A 460 10.82 -14.70 5.45
N ARG A 461 9.64 -14.19 5.85
CA ARG A 461 8.70 -14.80 6.81
C ARG A 461 7.46 -15.41 6.16
N TRP A 462 7.28 -15.36 4.83
CA TRP A 462 6.05 -15.86 4.19
C TRP A 462 5.83 -17.38 4.42
N GLU A 463 4.66 -17.75 4.95
CA GLU A 463 4.34 -19.10 5.49
C GLU A 463 3.44 -19.96 4.59
N GLY A 464 3.27 -19.64 3.29
CA GLY A 464 2.38 -20.43 2.42
C GLY A 464 2.84 -21.87 2.19
N GLU A 465 1.94 -22.84 2.35
CA GLU A 465 2.07 -24.17 1.73
C GLU A 465 1.99 -24.02 0.20
N VAL A 466 2.92 -24.65 -0.51
CA VAL A 466 2.92 -24.70 -1.97
C VAL A 466 1.88 -25.73 -2.41
N GLN A 467 0.73 -25.28 -2.91
CA GLN A 467 -0.17 -26.16 -3.68
C GLN A 467 0.58 -26.57 -4.96
N PRO A 468 0.73 -27.88 -5.26
CA PRO A 468 1.38 -28.31 -6.50
C PRO A 468 0.59 -27.82 -7.71
N PHE A 469 1.32 -27.33 -8.72
CA PHE A 469 0.76 -26.92 -10.00
C PHE A 469 -0.05 -28.04 -10.64
N ASN A 470 -1.32 -27.78 -10.94
CA ASN A 470 -2.20 -28.72 -11.63
C ASN A 470 -2.05 -28.53 -13.16
N GLN A 471 -1.16 -29.33 -13.76
CA GLN A 471 -0.88 -29.35 -15.20
C GLN A 471 -2.15 -29.60 -16.03
N GLU A 472 -3.09 -30.45 -15.59
CA GLU A 472 -4.33 -30.73 -16.32
C GLU A 472 -5.25 -29.49 -16.42
N ALA A 473 -5.31 -28.67 -15.36
CA ALA A 473 -6.07 -27.43 -15.37
C ALA A 473 -5.45 -26.35 -16.28
N PHE A 474 -4.12 -26.39 -16.47
CA PHE A 474 -3.40 -25.50 -17.38
C PHE A 474 -3.49 -25.97 -18.83
N ASP A 475 -3.37 -27.27 -19.08
CA ASP A 475 -3.49 -27.86 -20.42
C ASP A 475 -4.93 -27.71 -20.96
N ALA A 476 -5.94 -27.78 -20.09
CA ALA A 476 -7.33 -27.49 -20.47
C ALA A 476 -7.53 -26.04 -20.94
N ALA A 477 -6.83 -25.08 -20.33
CA ALA A 477 -6.88 -23.66 -20.72
C ALA A 477 -6.05 -23.37 -21.98
N ALA A 478 -5.00 -24.13 -22.25
CA ALA A 478 -4.14 -23.97 -23.42
C ALA A 478 -4.75 -24.53 -24.72
N ILE A 479 -5.72 -25.45 -24.64
CA ILE A 479 -6.41 -26.00 -25.82
C ILE A 479 -7.41 -24.98 -26.42
N GLU A 480 -8.00 -24.10 -25.60
CA GLU A 480 -8.96 -23.07 -26.06
C GLU A 480 -8.32 -21.93 -26.88
N GLU A 481 -7.01 -21.71 -26.81
CA GLU A 481 -6.31 -20.65 -27.57
C GLU A 481 -5.75 -21.11 -28.93
N SER A 482 -6.01 -22.35 -29.36
CA SER A 482 -5.41 -22.93 -30.58
C SER A 482 -6.12 -22.60 -31.91
N THR A 483 -7.15 -21.75 -31.91
CA THR A 483 -7.84 -21.32 -33.14
C THR A 483 -7.88 -19.80 -33.26
N ASP A 484 -6.77 -19.17 -33.61
CA ASP A 484 -6.68 -18.34 -34.82
C ASP A 484 -5.31 -17.64 -34.95
N GLU A 485 -4.82 -17.65 -36.18
CA GLU A 485 -3.45 -17.48 -36.65
C GLU A 485 -3.01 -15.99 -36.73
N ILE A 486 -1.87 -15.60 -36.14
CA ILE A 486 -1.01 -14.52 -36.69
C ILE A 486 0.48 -14.90 -36.61
N LYS A 487 1.11 -14.89 -37.78
CA LYS A 487 2.50 -15.27 -38.09
C LYS A 487 3.47 -14.09 -38.02
N GLY A 488 4.62 -14.31 -37.34
CA GLY A 488 5.99 -13.86 -37.68
C GLY A 488 6.36 -12.39 -37.39
N THR A 489 7.58 -12.02 -36.98
CA THR A 489 8.84 -12.72 -36.64
C THR A 489 9.76 -11.72 -35.94
N GLY A 490 10.40 -12.13 -34.84
CA GLY A 490 11.33 -11.29 -34.09
C GLY A 490 12.09 -12.06 -33.01
N GLN A 491 12.72 -13.17 -33.43
CA GLN A 491 13.79 -13.95 -32.79
C GLN A 491 13.57 -14.59 -31.41
N THR A 492 13.64 -15.92 -31.48
CA THR A 492 13.80 -16.93 -30.44
C THR A 492 14.95 -16.63 -29.48
N ILE A 493 14.65 -16.66 -28.18
CA ILE A 493 15.64 -16.99 -27.13
C ILE A 493 15.16 -18.29 -26.51
N HIS A 494 16.00 -19.33 -26.61
CA HIS A 494 15.78 -20.62 -25.98
C HIS A 494 16.09 -20.53 -24.49
N TRP A 495 15.09 -20.80 -23.64
CA TRP A 495 15.28 -21.23 -22.25
C TRP A 495 14.30 -22.37 -21.96
N ARG A 496 14.80 -23.60 -21.99
CA ARG A 496 14.14 -24.73 -21.33
C ARG A 496 14.51 -24.65 -19.85
N ASN A 497 13.52 -24.88 -18.99
CA ASN A 497 13.56 -24.90 -17.52
C ASN A 497 13.32 -23.57 -16.79
N CYS A 498 12.19 -22.91 -17.06
CA CYS A 498 11.63 -21.86 -16.22
C CYS A 498 10.09 -21.94 -16.24
N ASP A 499 9.46 -22.38 -15.15
CA ASP A 499 8.01 -22.23 -14.96
C ASP A 499 7.71 -20.88 -14.31
N ARG A 500 7.47 -19.88 -15.18
CA ARG A 500 6.79 -18.58 -14.98
C ARG A 500 7.44 -17.47 -14.13
N ALA A 501 7.91 -16.41 -14.82
CA ALA A 501 7.40 -15.04 -14.74
C ALA A 501 7.84 -14.23 -15.97
N PHE A 502 6.93 -13.48 -16.62
CA PHE A 502 7.25 -12.58 -17.75
C PHE A 502 7.51 -11.15 -17.28
N GLN A 503 8.48 -10.46 -17.90
CA GLN A 503 8.55 -9.00 -17.94
C GLN A 503 9.02 -8.50 -19.31
N LYS A 504 8.41 -7.43 -19.83
CA LYS A 504 8.84 -6.68 -21.01
C LYS A 504 9.65 -5.44 -20.58
N LYS A 505 10.75 -5.15 -21.27
CA LYS A 505 11.81 -4.15 -20.96
C LYS A 505 11.35 -2.68 -20.99
N CYS A 506 11.85 -1.88 -20.03
CA CYS A 506 12.46 -0.56 -20.25
C CYS A 506 13.55 -0.29 -19.17
N GLN A 507 14.51 0.58 -19.48
CA GLN A 507 15.85 0.74 -18.86
C GLN A 507 15.86 1.34 -17.44
N GLY A 508 16.66 0.75 -16.52
CA GLY A 508 17.01 1.28 -15.19
C GLY A 508 16.76 0.24 -14.06
N GLY A 509 17.83 -0.29 -13.43
CA GLY A 509 17.79 -1.40 -12.43
C GLY A 509 16.97 -1.11 -11.14
N VAL A 510 16.64 -2.04 -10.23
CA VAL A 510 17.47 -2.98 -9.41
C VAL A 510 16.60 -4.15 -8.81
N TRP A 511 17.25 -5.15 -8.18
CA TRP A 511 16.89 -6.56 -7.83
C TRP A 511 16.31 -6.84 -6.41
N LEU A 512 15.53 -7.94 -6.21
CA LEU A 512 15.38 -8.69 -4.92
C LEU A 512 15.01 -10.20 -5.13
N GLY A 513 15.62 -11.15 -4.36
CA GLY A 513 15.36 -12.62 -4.30
C GLY A 513 14.80 -13.11 -2.94
N MET A 514 14.24 -14.32 -2.74
CA MET A 514 14.74 -15.70 -3.01
C MET A 514 13.64 -16.79 -3.14
N PRO A 515 13.95 -17.94 -3.79
CA PRO A 515 13.75 -19.26 -3.15
C PRO A 515 14.98 -20.19 -3.19
N LYS A 516 14.92 -21.30 -2.43
CA LYS A 516 15.98 -22.28 -2.08
C LYS A 516 16.78 -22.91 -3.23
N GLU A 517 16.34 -22.79 -4.47
CA GLU A 517 17.03 -23.31 -5.66
C GLU A 517 16.85 -22.26 -6.78
N GLY A 518 17.88 -21.41 -6.95
CA GLY A 518 18.18 -20.53 -8.10
C GLY A 518 17.04 -19.73 -8.78
N GLY A 519 16.93 -18.42 -8.50
CA GLY A 519 16.24 -17.45 -9.37
C GLY A 519 16.02 -16.06 -8.76
N TRP A 520 16.14 -14.99 -9.58
CA TRP A 520 15.92 -13.58 -9.20
C TRP A 520 14.57 -13.04 -9.72
N VAL A 521 13.91 -12.15 -8.96
CA VAL A 521 12.69 -11.43 -9.39
C VAL A 521 13.01 -9.94 -9.63
N LYS A 522 12.54 -9.40 -10.76
CA LYS A 522 12.57 -7.96 -11.08
C LYS A 522 11.27 -7.29 -10.66
N VAL A 523 11.35 -6.16 -9.96
CA VAL A 523 10.22 -5.32 -9.57
C VAL A 523 10.46 -3.91 -10.14
N ASP A 524 9.53 -3.42 -10.98
CA ASP A 524 9.52 -2.05 -11.49
C ASP A 524 8.66 -1.14 -10.57
N PRO A 525 8.89 0.19 -10.57
CA PRO A 525 8.24 1.12 -9.66
C PRO A 525 6.77 1.33 -10.05
N GLY A 526 5.89 0.55 -9.41
CA GLY A 526 4.46 0.61 -9.69
C GLY A 526 3.69 -0.42 -8.89
N PHE A 527 3.78 -0.33 -7.56
CA PHE A 527 2.87 -0.96 -6.61
C PHE A 527 2.50 -2.44 -6.91
N SER A 528 3.39 -3.38 -6.57
CA SER A 528 3.11 -4.75 -6.06
C SER A 528 4.41 -5.56 -5.97
N VAL A 529 4.64 -6.27 -4.86
CA VAL A 529 5.76 -7.23 -4.68
C VAL A 529 5.21 -8.65 -4.86
N TYR A 530 5.84 -9.47 -5.71
CA TYR A 530 5.46 -10.87 -5.95
C TYR A 530 6.61 -11.82 -5.57
N PHE A 531 6.29 -12.99 -5.01
CA PHE A 531 7.23 -14.02 -4.52
C PHE A 531 7.07 -15.32 -5.32
N VAL A 532 8.18 -15.99 -5.68
CA VAL A 532 8.21 -17.25 -6.46
C VAL A 532 9.01 -18.33 -5.70
N ARG A 533 8.57 -19.60 -5.72
CA ARG A 533 9.26 -20.76 -5.11
C ARG A 533 9.25 -21.99 -6.04
N GLY A 534 10.42 -22.55 -6.36
CA GLY A 534 10.58 -23.76 -7.21
C GLY A 534 10.93 -25.03 -6.42
N SER A 535 10.76 -26.21 -7.06
CA SER A 535 11.10 -27.53 -6.51
C SER A 535 11.76 -28.47 -7.55
N LYS A 536 13.02 -28.86 -7.30
CA LYS A 536 13.77 -30.09 -7.64
C LYS A 536 13.58 -30.83 -8.97
N GLY A 537 14.71 -31.12 -9.62
CA GLY A 537 14.88 -32.25 -10.55
C GLY A 537 16.35 -32.51 -10.92
N GLU A 538 16.85 -33.73 -10.63
CA GLU A 538 18.21 -34.20 -10.90
C GLU A 538 18.60 -34.21 -12.39
N VAL A 539 19.89 -33.90 -12.66
CA VAL A 539 20.50 -34.02 -13.98
C VAL A 539 21.04 -35.44 -14.18
N ARG A 540 20.53 -36.14 -15.19
CA ARG A 540 21.26 -37.24 -15.84
C ARG A 540 21.83 -36.73 -17.15
N THR A 541 23.15 -36.85 -17.28
CA THR A 541 23.89 -36.63 -18.52
C THR A 541 23.55 -37.73 -19.52
N ALA A 542 23.28 -37.34 -20.77
CA ALA A 542 23.35 -38.24 -21.90
C ALA A 542 24.07 -37.51 -23.04
N ASP A 543 25.07 -38.23 -23.55
CA ASP A 543 26.04 -37.83 -24.55
C ASP A 543 25.46 -37.43 -25.91
N ALA A 544 26.32 -36.69 -26.62
CA ALA A 544 26.36 -36.40 -28.04
C ALA A 544 25.50 -37.25 -29.00
N ALA A 545 24.69 -36.57 -29.82
CA ALA A 545 24.68 -36.68 -31.28
C ALA A 545 23.93 -35.48 -31.90
#